data_AF-B4K9A0-F1
#
_entry.id   AF-B4K9A0-F1
#
_cell.length_a   1.000
_cell.length_b   1.000
_cell.length_c   1.000
_cell.angle_alpha   90.00
_cell.angle_beta   90.00
_cell.angle_gamma   90.00
#
_symmetry.space_group_name_H-M   'P 1'
#
loop_
_entity.id
_entity.type
_entity.pdbx_description
1 polymer ?
#
loop_
_entity_poly.entity_id
_entity_poly.type
_entity_poly.pdbx_seq_one_letter_code
_entity_poly.pdbx_strand_id
1 'polypeptide(L)'
;MATMSGIWADPRDAQPAVFATKAHKRFVPIDEDKLFRTEKHFCKTLIEADQIRKVQAMEKKRLPKTVNADLLLTDELKQLKRQEFLDRKRRQQLRNDCEELRQLAEQLRLAAITKDLEEHMREVNRSRQLANHVKLQGLQRAEAERQQQLAMEQEKELRKKEQQEELRKTLISQVEERQKCRQSEYVQTLAEREVRMAIQQQIEEEDRELQLELQRLKIKKRDDIIQFIEEKREYEALQKVKLNEDNLKAFEIQLEDAKHREEMEKARLEAIRKQQEISSRIGQQVLEVENRKRQRDNVLLDLLQAEYKAKGDERYRQQLQQEQLERQRARQELERYRAEAYERHLEAVRKKKEQAVDKDSFSIDIHACGDNEMLIRQQRKEHGALLLSMIEENNRKRAEAAAENIQFFNLKAKSDAERQARIEEERLRMLSSVPTEILKYLPKQVLSESDRKYFNVQKQ
;
A
#
# COMPACT_ATOMS: atom_id res chain seq x y z
N MET A 1 -67.27 -37.77 -14.29
CA MET A 1 -68.27 -37.33 -15.29
C MET A 1 -68.59 -38.52 -16.18
N ALA A 2 -69.81 -38.61 -16.72
CA ALA A 2 -70.37 -39.76 -17.46
C ALA A 2 -70.46 -41.05 -16.60
N THR A 3 -71.55 -41.83 -16.49
CA THR A 3 -72.71 -42.13 -17.36
C THR A 3 -72.35 -42.93 -18.63
N MET A 4 -73.11 -43.93 -19.10
CA MET A 4 -74.52 -44.28 -18.84
C MET A 4 -74.79 -45.81 -18.82
N SER A 5 -76.08 -46.19 -18.83
CA SER A 5 -76.71 -47.50 -19.15
C SER A 5 -75.89 -48.55 -19.96
N GLY A 6 -76.04 -49.86 -19.81
CA GLY A 6 -77.12 -50.65 -19.16
C GLY A 6 -78.19 -51.14 -20.15
N ILE A 7 -78.40 -52.46 -20.26
CA ILE A 7 -79.58 -53.14 -20.86
C ILE A 7 -79.50 -54.63 -20.45
N TRP A 8 -80.64 -55.23 -20.09
CA TRP A 8 -80.81 -56.70 -19.99
C TRP A 8 -81.58 -57.18 -21.23
N ALA A 9 -81.31 -58.40 -21.70
CA ALA A 9 -82.03 -59.03 -22.80
C ALA A 9 -82.47 -60.45 -22.41
N ASP A 10 -83.73 -60.78 -22.67
CA ASP A 10 -84.41 -62.01 -22.22
C ASP A 10 -84.25 -63.14 -23.26
N PRO A 11 -84.03 -64.42 -22.89
CA PRO A 11 -83.59 -65.45 -23.84
C PRO A 11 -84.76 -66.15 -24.54
N ARG A 12 -85.69 -65.39 -25.15
CA ARG A 12 -86.92 -65.91 -25.77
C ARG A 12 -87.38 -65.20 -27.06
N ASP A 13 -86.48 -65.00 -28.02
CA ASP A 13 -86.87 -64.73 -29.42
C ASP A 13 -86.01 -65.54 -30.40
N ALA A 14 -86.50 -66.72 -30.78
CA ALA A 14 -85.82 -67.64 -31.69
C ALA A 14 -86.59 -67.75 -33.02
N GLN A 15 -86.28 -66.86 -33.97
CA GLN A 15 -86.68 -67.00 -35.37
C GLN A 15 -85.44 -67.19 -36.27
N PRO A 16 -85.48 -68.13 -37.25
CA PRO A 16 -84.33 -68.41 -38.11
C PRO A 16 -84.18 -67.35 -39.22
N ALA A 17 -83.26 -66.40 -39.04
CA ALA A 17 -82.91 -65.44 -40.07
C ALA A 17 -82.14 -66.10 -41.23
N VAL A 18 -82.77 -66.16 -42.42
CA VAL A 18 -82.14 -66.66 -43.65
C VAL A 18 -81.14 -65.63 -44.17
N PHE A 19 -79.85 -65.81 -43.86
CA PHE A 19 -78.79 -64.96 -44.38
C PHE A 19 -78.22 -65.48 -45.70
N ALA A 20 -78.37 -64.68 -46.76
CA ALA A 20 -77.72 -64.93 -48.04
C ALA A 20 -76.19 -64.88 -47.90
N THR A 21 -75.49 -65.87 -48.47
CA THR A 21 -74.04 -66.03 -48.35
C THR A 21 -73.27 -64.94 -49.10
N LYS A 22 -72.80 -63.91 -48.38
CA LYS A 22 -71.77 -63.00 -48.92
C LYS A 22 -70.49 -63.78 -49.24
N ALA A 23 -69.95 -63.56 -50.43
CA ALA A 23 -68.71 -64.23 -50.84
C ALA A 23 -67.53 -63.82 -49.94
N HIS A 24 -66.75 -64.80 -49.48
CA HIS A 24 -65.46 -64.59 -48.84
C HIS A 24 -64.38 -65.30 -49.66
N LYS A 25 -63.47 -64.51 -50.25
CA LYS A 25 -62.28 -65.01 -50.93
C LYS A 25 -61.29 -65.56 -49.89
N ARG A 26 -61.48 -66.81 -49.47
CA ARG A 26 -60.42 -67.56 -48.79
C ARG A 26 -59.40 -67.99 -49.84
N PHE A 27 -58.17 -67.47 -49.74
CA PHE A 27 -57.03 -68.13 -50.38
C PHE A 27 -56.84 -69.48 -49.68
N VAL A 28 -57.08 -70.56 -50.41
CA VAL A 28 -56.70 -71.92 -50.01
C VAL A 28 -55.36 -72.19 -50.69
N PRO A 29 -54.29 -72.54 -49.96
CA PRO A 29 -53.05 -72.99 -50.59
C PRO A 29 -53.34 -74.28 -51.36
N ILE A 30 -52.93 -74.32 -52.63
CA ILE A 30 -53.14 -75.49 -53.49
C ILE A 30 -51.99 -76.45 -53.23
N ASP A 31 -52.27 -77.56 -52.55
CA ASP A 31 -51.34 -78.70 -52.49
C ASP A 31 -51.25 -79.35 -53.88
N GLU A 32 -50.21 -79.01 -54.65
CA GLU A 32 -49.99 -79.52 -56.01
C GLU A 32 -49.92 -81.07 -56.04
N ASP A 33 -49.42 -81.67 -54.95
CA ASP A 33 -49.39 -83.12 -54.69
C ASP A 33 -50.78 -83.81 -54.72
N LYS A 34 -51.87 -83.07 -54.52
CA LYS A 34 -53.24 -83.63 -54.51
C LYS A 34 -53.84 -83.70 -55.92
N LEU A 35 -53.46 -82.80 -56.82
CA LEU A 35 -53.92 -82.79 -58.22
C LEU A 35 -53.36 -84.00 -59.00
N PHE A 36 -52.06 -84.30 -58.84
CA PHE A 36 -51.42 -85.47 -59.47
C PHE A 36 -52.00 -86.82 -59.04
N ARG A 37 -52.71 -86.89 -57.90
CA ARG A 37 -53.36 -88.13 -57.41
C ARG A 37 -54.78 -88.31 -57.95
N THR A 38 -55.52 -87.23 -58.19
CA THR A 38 -56.87 -87.29 -58.76
C THR A 38 -56.86 -87.63 -60.25
N GLU A 39 -55.96 -87.06 -61.04
CA GLU A 39 -55.86 -87.35 -62.48
C GLU A 39 -55.48 -88.82 -62.75
N LYS A 40 -54.51 -89.36 -61.98
CA LYS A 40 -54.12 -90.78 -62.07
C LYS A 40 -55.24 -91.76 -61.71
N HIS A 41 -56.23 -91.35 -60.93
CA HIS A 41 -57.44 -92.16 -60.69
C HIS A 41 -58.47 -92.03 -61.81
N PHE A 42 -58.68 -90.81 -62.34
CA PHE A 42 -59.65 -90.56 -63.40
C PHE A 42 -59.30 -91.28 -64.71
N CYS A 43 -58.01 -91.33 -65.07
CA CYS A 43 -57.56 -92.08 -66.25
C CYS A 43 -57.76 -93.61 -66.09
N LYS A 44 -57.62 -94.16 -64.88
CA LYS A 44 -57.82 -95.60 -64.64
C LYS A 44 -59.28 -96.02 -64.77
N THR A 45 -60.20 -95.29 -64.14
CA THR A 45 -61.63 -95.64 -64.18
C THR A 45 -62.22 -95.49 -65.59
N LEU A 46 -61.72 -94.57 -66.41
CA LEU A 46 -62.05 -94.49 -67.83
C LEU A 46 -61.57 -95.72 -68.62
N ILE A 47 -60.32 -96.15 -68.41
CA ILE A 47 -59.76 -97.34 -69.09
C ILE A 47 -60.53 -98.61 -68.70
N GLU A 48 -60.86 -98.77 -67.42
CA GLU A 48 -61.63 -99.92 -66.91
C GLU A 48 -63.06 -99.95 -67.49
N ALA A 49 -63.76 -98.81 -67.54
CA ALA A 49 -65.09 -98.70 -68.15
C ALA A 49 -65.08 -99.04 -69.66
N ASP A 50 -64.05 -98.64 -70.38
CA ASP A 50 -63.92 -98.88 -71.82
C ASP A 50 -63.51 -100.33 -72.13
N GLN A 51 -62.77 -101.00 -71.24
CA GLN A 51 -62.52 -102.44 -71.31
C GLN A 51 -63.80 -103.25 -71.09
N ILE A 52 -64.61 -102.92 -70.07
CA ILE A 52 -65.89 -103.60 -69.80
C ILE A 52 -66.85 -103.48 -71.00
N ARG A 53 -66.93 -102.29 -71.62
CA ARG A 53 -67.72 -102.08 -72.85
C ARG A 53 -67.22 -102.94 -74.03
N LYS A 54 -65.90 -103.10 -74.19
CA LYS A 54 -65.31 -103.93 -75.26
C LYS A 54 -65.57 -105.43 -75.03
N VAL A 55 -65.54 -105.92 -73.79
CA VAL A 55 -65.89 -107.31 -73.47
C VAL A 55 -67.36 -107.61 -73.80
N GLN A 56 -68.30 -106.78 -73.32
CA GLN A 56 -69.74 -106.95 -73.58
C GLN A 56 -70.12 -106.83 -75.06
N ALA A 57 -69.33 -106.11 -75.87
CA ALA A 57 -69.49 -106.04 -77.32
C ALA A 57 -68.96 -107.28 -78.07
N MET A 58 -68.02 -108.02 -77.48
CA MET A 58 -67.42 -109.23 -78.07
C MET A 58 -68.22 -110.49 -77.76
N GLU A 59 -68.80 -110.61 -76.56
CA GLU A 59 -69.65 -111.76 -76.19
C GLU A 59 -70.89 -111.86 -77.09
N LYS A 60 -71.49 -110.73 -77.47
CA LYS A 60 -72.63 -110.67 -78.41
C LYS A 60 -72.28 -111.04 -79.86
N LYS A 61 -71.03 -111.40 -80.16
CA LYS A 61 -70.58 -111.83 -81.50
C LYS A 61 -70.06 -113.28 -81.58
N ARG A 62 -70.27 -114.10 -80.54
CA ARG A 62 -69.90 -115.52 -80.56
C ARG A 62 -70.99 -116.45 -80.01
N LEU A 63 -71.85 -116.94 -80.90
CA LEU A 63 -72.31 -118.34 -80.91
C LEU A 63 -72.90 -118.67 -82.30
N PRO A 64 -72.30 -119.61 -83.07
CA PRO A 64 -72.73 -119.92 -84.43
C PRO A 64 -73.82 -121.01 -84.49
N LYS A 65 -74.27 -121.28 -85.72
CA LYS A 65 -75.23 -122.32 -86.10
C LYS A 65 -74.87 -123.72 -85.54
N THR A 66 -75.83 -124.37 -84.87
CA THR A 66 -75.99 -125.84 -84.91
C THR A 66 -77.47 -126.20 -85.08
N VAL A 67 -77.94 -126.05 -86.32
CA VAL A 67 -79.19 -126.69 -86.78
C VAL A 67 -78.87 -128.16 -87.08
N ASN A 68 -79.85 -129.06 -86.90
CA ASN A 68 -79.81 -130.50 -87.19
C ASN A 68 -78.84 -131.35 -86.33
N ALA A 69 -79.33 -131.80 -85.16
CA ALA A 69 -78.81 -132.96 -84.44
C ALA A 69 -79.94 -133.82 -83.80
N ASP A 70 -81.16 -133.75 -84.36
CA ASP A 70 -82.38 -134.30 -83.73
C ASP A 70 -82.97 -135.52 -84.48
N LEU A 71 -82.15 -136.20 -85.28
CA LEU A 71 -82.47 -137.45 -86.01
C LEU A 71 -81.89 -138.72 -85.38
N LEU A 72 -81.00 -138.60 -84.38
CA LEU A 72 -80.50 -139.72 -83.56
C LEU A 72 -80.43 -139.35 -82.06
N LEU A 73 -81.34 -138.49 -81.61
CA LEU A 73 -81.68 -138.44 -80.19
C LEU A 73 -82.73 -139.54 -79.95
N THR A 74 -82.38 -140.60 -79.21
CA THR A 74 -83.31 -141.70 -78.93
C THR A 74 -84.59 -141.18 -78.28
N ASP A 75 -85.72 -141.85 -78.53
CA ASP A 75 -87.00 -141.45 -77.92
C ASP A 75 -86.90 -141.41 -76.39
N GLU A 76 -86.03 -142.23 -75.80
CA GLU A 76 -85.64 -142.21 -74.39
C GLU A 76 -85.17 -140.82 -73.93
N LEU A 77 -84.33 -140.10 -74.68
CA LEU A 77 -83.85 -138.77 -74.30
C LEU A 77 -84.94 -137.69 -74.40
N LYS A 78 -85.86 -137.84 -75.36
CA LYS A 78 -87.05 -136.98 -75.47
C LYS A 78 -88.06 -137.29 -74.35
N GLN A 79 -88.20 -138.55 -73.97
CA GLN A 79 -88.99 -138.99 -72.81
C GLN A 79 -88.36 -138.50 -71.49
N LEU A 80 -87.04 -138.64 -71.30
CA LEU A 80 -86.32 -138.17 -70.11
C LEU A 80 -86.45 -136.65 -69.92
N LYS A 81 -86.28 -135.83 -70.98
CA LYS A 81 -86.51 -134.38 -70.87
C LYS A 81 -87.98 -134.03 -70.59
N ARG A 82 -88.92 -134.82 -71.12
CA ARG A 82 -90.36 -134.64 -70.84
C ARG A 82 -90.70 -135.06 -69.40
N GLN A 83 -90.09 -136.12 -68.89
CA GLN A 83 -90.15 -136.54 -67.49
C GLN A 83 -89.53 -135.47 -66.58
N GLU A 84 -88.30 -134.99 -66.85
CA GLU A 84 -87.69 -133.87 -66.13
C GLU A 84 -88.58 -132.62 -66.08
N PHE A 85 -89.23 -132.26 -67.19
CA PHE A 85 -90.12 -131.10 -67.21
C PHE A 85 -91.41 -131.36 -66.40
N LEU A 86 -91.99 -132.55 -66.50
CA LEU A 86 -93.13 -132.97 -65.67
C LEU A 86 -92.75 -133.04 -64.19
N ASP A 87 -91.53 -133.46 -63.86
CA ASP A 87 -90.97 -133.51 -62.51
C ASP A 87 -90.69 -132.12 -61.96
N ARG A 88 -90.15 -131.21 -62.77
CA ARG A 88 -89.97 -129.79 -62.39
C ARG A 88 -91.33 -129.13 -62.16
N LYS A 89 -92.34 -129.42 -63.01
CA LYS A 89 -93.73 -129.00 -62.77
C LYS A 89 -94.32 -129.62 -61.52
N ARG A 90 -94.15 -130.93 -61.28
CA ARG A 90 -94.59 -131.60 -60.04
C ARG A 90 -93.93 -130.99 -58.81
N ARG A 91 -92.63 -130.68 -58.85
CA ARG A 91 -91.90 -130.01 -57.76
C ARG A 91 -92.36 -128.56 -57.57
N GLN A 92 -92.77 -127.84 -58.63
CA GLN A 92 -93.40 -126.52 -58.51
C GLN A 92 -94.83 -126.60 -57.96
N GLN A 93 -95.63 -127.58 -58.39
CA GLN A 93 -96.96 -127.87 -57.85
C GLN A 93 -96.86 -128.23 -56.37
N LEU A 94 -96.05 -129.23 -55.99
CA LEU A 94 -95.80 -129.56 -54.58
C LEU A 94 -95.33 -128.35 -53.75
N ARG A 95 -94.46 -127.47 -54.27
CA ARG A 95 -94.04 -126.23 -53.57
C ARG A 95 -95.15 -125.18 -53.43
N ASN A 96 -96.14 -125.19 -54.30
CA ASN A 96 -97.27 -124.27 -54.25
C ASN A 96 -98.44 -124.85 -53.45
N ASP A 97 -98.66 -126.16 -53.55
CA ASP A 97 -99.85 -126.89 -53.09
C ASP A 97 -99.65 -127.52 -51.70
N CYS A 98 -98.42 -127.86 -51.30
CA CYS A 98 -98.11 -128.31 -49.95
C CYS A 98 -97.84 -127.11 -49.02
N GLU A 99 -98.71 -126.93 -48.02
CA GLU A 99 -98.63 -125.80 -47.08
C GLU A 99 -97.33 -125.80 -46.25
N GLU A 100 -96.82 -126.97 -45.88
CA GLU A 100 -95.54 -127.13 -45.16
C GLU A 100 -94.36 -126.43 -45.87
N LEU A 101 -94.27 -126.55 -47.19
CA LEU A 101 -93.21 -125.92 -47.98
C LEU A 101 -93.37 -124.40 -48.08
N ARG A 102 -94.61 -123.89 -47.98
CA ARG A 102 -94.90 -122.46 -47.90
C ARG A 102 -94.50 -121.89 -46.53
N GLN A 103 -94.89 -122.57 -45.45
CA GLN A 103 -94.50 -122.21 -44.08
C GLN A 103 -92.98 -122.22 -43.91
N LEU A 104 -92.27 -123.24 -44.43
CA LEU A 104 -90.82 -123.32 -44.35
C LEU A 104 -90.13 -122.22 -45.19
N ALA A 105 -90.70 -121.83 -46.34
CA ALA A 105 -90.20 -120.69 -47.12
C ALA A 105 -90.41 -119.34 -46.40
N GLU A 106 -91.49 -119.19 -45.63
CA GLU A 106 -91.73 -118.01 -44.79
C GLU A 106 -90.80 -117.98 -43.57
N GLN A 107 -90.56 -119.12 -42.91
CA GLN A 107 -89.54 -119.24 -41.86
C GLN A 107 -88.13 -118.86 -42.36
N LEU A 108 -87.74 -119.31 -43.56
CA LEU A 108 -86.46 -118.92 -44.17
C LEU A 108 -86.38 -117.42 -44.50
N ARG A 109 -87.49 -116.79 -44.91
CA ARG A 109 -87.56 -115.32 -45.08
C ARG A 109 -87.42 -114.57 -43.77
N LEU A 110 -88.11 -115.03 -42.72
CA LEU A 110 -88.00 -114.44 -41.38
C LEU A 110 -86.57 -114.58 -40.83
N ALA A 111 -85.95 -115.75 -40.99
CA ALA A 111 -84.55 -116.00 -40.58
C ALA A 111 -83.55 -115.09 -41.31
N ALA A 112 -83.77 -114.80 -42.59
CA ALA A 112 -82.97 -113.82 -43.34
C ALA A 112 -83.15 -112.40 -42.80
N ILE A 113 -84.40 -111.95 -42.59
CA ILE A 113 -84.70 -110.62 -42.06
C ILE A 113 -84.13 -110.44 -40.64
N THR A 114 -84.22 -111.45 -39.77
CA THR A 114 -83.62 -111.37 -38.43
C THR A 114 -82.10 -111.31 -38.47
N LYS A 115 -81.45 -112.06 -39.38
CA LYS A 115 -80.00 -111.97 -39.58
C LYS A 115 -79.58 -110.56 -40.01
N ASP A 116 -80.27 -109.96 -40.97
CA ASP A 116 -79.93 -108.64 -41.50
C ASP A 116 -80.18 -107.54 -40.45
N LEU A 117 -81.23 -107.67 -39.63
CA LEU A 117 -81.47 -106.82 -38.46
C LEU A 117 -80.40 -106.97 -37.38
N GLU A 118 -79.92 -108.19 -37.09
CA GLU A 118 -78.80 -108.41 -36.18
C GLU A 118 -77.50 -107.79 -36.69
N GLU A 119 -77.19 -107.91 -37.99
CA GLU A 119 -76.00 -107.31 -38.59
C GLU A 119 -76.07 -105.78 -38.55
N HIS A 120 -77.19 -105.18 -38.92
CA HIS A 120 -77.42 -103.73 -38.77
C HIS A 120 -77.30 -103.26 -37.31
N MET A 121 -77.86 -103.99 -36.34
CA MET A 121 -77.71 -103.65 -34.92
C MET A 121 -76.26 -103.75 -34.42
N ARG A 122 -75.47 -104.71 -34.92
CA ARG A 122 -74.03 -104.81 -34.63
C ARG A 122 -73.26 -103.62 -35.22
N GLU A 123 -73.62 -103.15 -36.42
CA GLU A 123 -72.99 -101.96 -37.04
C GLU A 123 -73.37 -100.64 -36.35
N VAL A 124 -74.63 -100.45 -35.96
CA VAL A 124 -75.07 -99.30 -35.16
C VAL A 124 -74.35 -99.26 -33.81
N ASN A 125 -74.13 -100.41 -33.16
CA ASN A 125 -73.38 -100.47 -31.92
C ASN A 125 -71.87 -100.19 -32.11
N ARG A 126 -71.24 -100.73 -33.16
CA ARG A 126 -69.83 -100.43 -33.51
C ARG A 126 -69.61 -98.94 -33.80
N SER A 127 -70.47 -98.32 -34.61
CA SER A 127 -70.39 -96.90 -34.94
C SER A 127 -70.62 -95.99 -33.73
N ARG A 128 -71.53 -96.35 -32.82
CA ARG A 128 -71.69 -95.67 -31.52
C ARG A 128 -70.44 -95.78 -30.64
N GLN A 129 -69.80 -96.95 -30.58
CA GLN A 129 -68.54 -97.14 -29.83
C GLN A 129 -67.40 -96.28 -30.39
N LEU A 130 -67.24 -96.25 -31.72
CA LEU A 130 -66.24 -95.41 -32.39
C LEU A 130 -66.51 -93.92 -32.15
N ALA A 131 -67.76 -93.46 -32.27
CA ALA A 131 -68.14 -92.07 -31.99
C ALA A 131 -67.86 -91.66 -30.53
N ASN A 132 -68.07 -92.57 -29.57
CA ASN A 132 -67.73 -92.34 -28.16
C ASN A 132 -66.22 -92.29 -27.93
N HIS A 133 -65.43 -93.16 -28.58
CA HIS A 133 -63.96 -93.09 -28.53
C HIS A 133 -63.42 -91.76 -29.09
N VAL A 134 -63.94 -91.28 -30.21
CA VAL A 134 -63.55 -89.98 -30.79
C VAL A 134 -63.90 -88.82 -29.85
N LYS A 135 -65.07 -88.85 -29.20
CA LYS A 135 -65.43 -87.85 -28.18
C LYS A 135 -64.48 -87.86 -26.99
N LEU A 136 -64.14 -89.03 -26.46
CA LEU A 136 -63.19 -89.16 -25.34
C LEU A 136 -61.79 -88.66 -25.70
N GLN A 137 -61.28 -88.99 -26.89
CA GLN A 137 -60.01 -88.45 -27.38
C GLN A 137 -60.05 -86.93 -27.60
N GLY A 138 -61.19 -86.38 -28.04
CA GLY A 138 -61.39 -84.94 -28.17
C GLY A 138 -61.34 -84.22 -26.81
N LEU A 139 -62.00 -84.77 -25.79
CA LEU A 139 -61.94 -84.25 -24.42
C LEU A 139 -60.52 -84.32 -23.85
N GLN A 140 -59.84 -85.46 -23.97
CA GLN A 140 -58.45 -85.62 -23.51
C GLN A 140 -57.48 -84.62 -24.16
N ARG A 141 -57.67 -84.28 -25.44
CA ARG A 141 -56.87 -83.24 -26.11
C ARG A 141 -57.17 -81.84 -25.56
N ALA A 142 -58.44 -81.49 -25.39
CA ALA A 142 -58.83 -80.21 -24.82
C ALA A 142 -58.34 -80.03 -23.37
N GLU A 143 -58.33 -81.10 -22.57
CA GLU A 143 -57.75 -81.10 -21.22
C GLU A 143 -56.23 -80.94 -21.25
N ALA A 144 -55.52 -81.63 -22.15
CA ALA A 144 -54.07 -81.48 -22.32
C ALA A 144 -53.67 -80.08 -22.81
N GLU A 145 -54.40 -79.51 -23.78
CA GLU A 145 -54.21 -78.13 -24.25
C GLU A 145 -54.44 -77.12 -23.13
N ARG A 146 -55.47 -77.31 -22.30
CA ARG A 146 -55.73 -76.48 -21.12
C ARG A 146 -54.63 -76.60 -20.06
N GLN A 147 -54.10 -77.80 -19.81
CA GLN A 147 -52.98 -78.01 -18.90
C GLN A 147 -51.69 -77.33 -19.41
N GLN A 148 -51.42 -77.41 -20.71
CA GLN A 148 -50.29 -76.69 -21.34
C GLN A 148 -50.44 -75.17 -21.22
N GLN A 149 -51.65 -74.62 -21.43
CA GLN A 149 -51.92 -73.19 -21.25
C GLN A 149 -51.66 -72.75 -19.80
N LEU A 150 -52.18 -73.48 -18.82
CA LEU A 150 -51.96 -73.21 -17.40
C LEU A 150 -50.47 -73.29 -17.00
N ALA A 151 -49.72 -74.27 -17.52
CA ALA A 151 -48.27 -74.35 -17.30
C ALA A 151 -47.52 -73.15 -17.90
N MET A 152 -47.87 -72.74 -19.13
CA MET A 152 -47.31 -71.55 -19.79
C MET A 152 -47.69 -70.24 -19.09
N GLU A 153 -48.79 -70.18 -18.36
CA GLU A 153 -49.17 -69.04 -17.53
C GLU A 153 -48.39 -69.02 -16.21
N GLN A 154 -48.26 -70.17 -15.54
CA GLN A 154 -47.44 -70.31 -14.34
C GLN A 154 -45.96 -69.97 -14.61
N GLU A 155 -45.40 -70.41 -15.73
CA GLU A 155 -44.03 -70.06 -16.11
C GLU A 155 -43.85 -68.54 -16.33
N LYS A 156 -44.82 -67.89 -16.98
CA LYS A 156 -44.83 -66.42 -17.14
C LYS A 156 -44.95 -65.68 -15.80
N GLU A 157 -45.65 -66.24 -14.83
CA GLU A 157 -45.68 -65.69 -13.47
C GLU A 157 -44.36 -65.87 -12.73
N LEU A 158 -43.72 -67.04 -12.84
CA LEU A 158 -42.41 -67.31 -12.22
C LEU A 158 -41.35 -66.35 -12.79
N ARG A 159 -41.24 -66.25 -14.13
CA ARG A 159 -40.33 -65.30 -14.79
C ARG A 159 -40.57 -63.84 -14.37
N LYS A 160 -41.82 -63.44 -14.13
CA LYS A 160 -42.16 -62.10 -13.58
C LYS A 160 -41.72 -61.93 -12.12
N LYS A 161 -41.83 -62.97 -11.29
CA LYS A 161 -41.38 -62.97 -9.88
C LYS A 161 -39.86 -62.90 -9.82
N GLU A 162 -39.16 -63.68 -10.63
CA GLU A 162 -37.70 -63.66 -10.79
C GLU A 162 -37.20 -62.26 -11.19
N GLN A 163 -37.78 -61.66 -12.25
CA GLN A 163 -37.46 -60.29 -12.66
C GLN A 163 -37.74 -59.24 -11.56
N GLN A 164 -38.81 -59.39 -10.78
CA GLN A 164 -39.08 -58.52 -9.64
C GLN A 164 -38.07 -58.71 -8.51
N GLU A 165 -37.54 -59.91 -8.29
CA GLU A 165 -36.47 -60.15 -7.32
C GLU A 165 -35.13 -59.59 -7.79
N GLU A 166 -34.77 -59.71 -9.07
CA GLU A 166 -33.58 -59.08 -9.65
C GLU A 166 -33.64 -57.55 -9.54
N LEU A 167 -34.79 -56.96 -9.85
CA LEU A 167 -35.05 -55.52 -9.64
C LEU A 167 -34.98 -55.12 -8.16
N ARG A 168 -35.44 -55.96 -7.23
CA ARG A 168 -35.28 -55.71 -5.78
C ARG A 168 -33.81 -55.79 -5.35
N LYS A 169 -33.07 -56.81 -5.81
CA LYS A 169 -31.63 -57.00 -5.50
C LYS A 169 -30.80 -55.81 -6.00
N THR A 170 -31.04 -55.34 -7.21
CA THR A 170 -30.35 -54.17 -7.78
C THR A 170 -30.76 -52.84 -7.14
N LEU A 171 -32.02 -52.66 -6.75
CA LEU A 171 -32.45 -51.48 -5.97
C LEU A 171 -31.81 -51.46 -4.57
N ILE A 172 -31.66 -52.63 -3.92
CA ILE A 172 -30.98 -52.75 -2.63
C ILE A 172 -29.49 -52.38 -2.77
N SER A 173 -28.78 -52.91 -3.77
CA SER A 173 -27.36 -52.59 -3.96
C SER A 173 -27.15 -51.09 -4.25
N GLN A 174 -27.98 -50.47 -5.08
CA GLN A 174 -27.94 -49.02 -5.33
C GLN A 174 -28.21 -48.19 -4.07
N VAL A 175 -29.12 -48.65 -3.18
CA VAL A 175 -29.38 -47.98 -1.90
C VAL A 175 -28.18 -48.13 -0.95
N GLU A 176 -27.55 -49.30 -0.88
CA GLU A 176 -26.33 -49.53 -0.09
C GLU A 176 -25.13 -48.72 -0.61
N GLU A 177 -24.89 -48.71 -1.92
CA GLU A 177 -23.86 -47.89 -2.57
C GLU A 177 -24.07 -46.41 -2.21
N ARG A 178 -25.30 -45.90 -2.35
CA ARG A 178 -25.65 -44.52 -1.99
C ARG A 178 -25.60 -44.27 -0.48
N GLN A 179 -25.65 -45.28 0.38
CA GLN A 179 -25.35 -45.12 1.81
C GLN A 179 -23.84 -45.04 2.05
N LYS A 180 -23.05 -45.93 1.44
CA LYS A 180 -21.58 -45.95 1.52
C LYS A 180 -20.97 -44.63 1.02
N CYS A 181 -21.42 -44.10 -0.14
CA CYS A 181 -20.96 -42.81 -0.65
C CYS A 181 -21.22 -41.66 0.35
N ARG A 182 -22.43 -41.56 0.91
CA ARG A 182 -22.76 -40.55 1.93
C ARG A 182 -21.97 -40.69 3.22
N GLN A 183 -21.59 -41.92 3.60
CA GLN A 183 -20.68 -42.15 4.73
C GLN A 183 -19.26 -41.67 4.42
N SER A 184 -18.72 -41.92 3.22
CA SER A 184 -17.43 -41.38 2.81
C SER A 184 -17.42 -39.85 2.66
N GLU A 185 -18.48 -39.26 2.09
CA GLU A 185 -18.67 -37.80 2.01
C GLU A 185 -18.70 -37.16 3.41
N TYR A 186 -19.38 -37.79 4.37
CA TYR A 186 -19.41 -37.34 5.76
C TYR A 186 -18.02 -37.41 6.43
N VAL A 187 -17.30 -38.52 6.26
CA VAL A 187 -15.92 -38.65 6.80
C VAL A 187 -14.97 -37.64 6.15
N GLN A 188 -15.08 -37.39 4.84
CA GLN A 188 -14.29 -36.38 4.14
C GLN A 188 -14.57 -34.96 4.64
N THR A 189 -15.85 -34.59 4.81
CA THR A 189 -16.23 -33.26 5.33
C THR A 189 -15.85 -33.06 6.80
N LEU A 190 -15.78 -34.13 7.62
CA LEU A 190 -15.19 -34.06 8.96
C LEU A 190 -13.67 -33.85 8.91
N ALA A 191 -12.94 -34.62 8.10
CA ALA A 191 -11.49 -34.47 7.94
C ALA A 191 -11.10 -33.08 7.39
N GLU A 192 -11.85 -32.57 6.40
CA GLU A 192 -11.69 -31.19 5.92
C GLU A 192 -11.92 -30.15 7.03
N ARG A 193 -12.92 -30.37 7.90
CA ARG A 193 -13.20 -29.46 9.02
C ARG A 193 -12.06 -29.50 10.04
N GLU A 194 -11.53 -30.69 10.36
CA GLU A 194 -10.40 -30.85 11.27
C GLU A 194 -9.14 -30.14 10.72
N VAL A 195 -8.82 -30.32 9.44
CA VAL A 195 -7.72 -29.61 8.76
C VAL A 195 -7.93 -28.09 8.79
N ARG A 196 -9.14 -27.60 8.51
CA ARG A 196 -9.46 -26.16 8.57
C ARG A 196 -9.31 -25.60 9.99
N MET A 197 -9.74 -26.33 11.02
CA MET A 197 -9.56 -25.91 12.42
C MET A 197 -8.08 -25.92 12.84
N ALA A 198 -7.29 -26.90 12.41
CA ALA A 198 -5.86 -26.94 12.68
C ALA A 198 -5.11 -25.77 12.00
N ILE A 199 -5.43 -25.46 10.74
CA ILE A 199 -4.88 -24.30 10.03
C ILE A 199 -5.28 -22.98 10.73
N GLN A 200 -6.53 -22.85 11.19
CA GLN A 200 -6.95 -21.67 11.94
C GLN A 200 -6.19 -21.55 13.28
N GLN A 201 -5.97 -22.66 14.00
CA GLN A 201 -5.18 -22.66 15.23
C GLN A 201 -3.73 -22.22 14.97
N GLN A 202 -3.10 -22.69 13.90
CA GLN A 202 -1.77 -22.27 13.48
C GLN A 202 -1.72 -20.76 13.19
N ILE A 203 -2.68 -20.22 12.43
CA ILE A 203 -2.77 -18.77 12.16
C ILE A 203 -2.96 -17.97 13.46
N GLU A 204 -3.82 -18.44 14.37
CA GLU A 204 -4.03 -17.80 15.67
C GLU A 204 -2.80 -17.88 16.59
N GLU A 205 -1.92 -18.88 16.42
CA GLU A 205 -0.65 -18.99 17.13
C GLU A 205 0.43 -18.09 16.51
N GLU A 206 0.59 -18.09 15.19
CA GLU A 206 1.47 -17.18 14.44
C GLU A 206 1.14 -15.70 14.74
N ASP A 207 -0.15 -15.31 14.72
CA ASP A 207 -0.59 -13.95 15.08
C ASP A 207 -0.24 -13.57 16.52
N ARG A 208 -0.26 -14.52 17.47
CA ARG A 208 0.14 -14.29 18.87
C ARG A 208 1.65 -14.15 18.98
N GLU A 209 2.43 -14.97 18.28
CA GLU A 209 3.89 -14.86 18.27
C GLU A 209 4.34 -13.53 17.65
N LEU A 210 3.81 -13.15 16.49
CA LEU A 210 4.06 -11.85 15.86
C LEU A 210 3.71 -10.67 16.77
N GLN A 211 2.59 -10.74 17.52
CA GLN A 211 2.25 -9.72 18.52
C GLN A 211 3.25 -9.66 19.67
N LEU A 212 3.73 -10.81 20.17
CA LEU A 212 4.76 -10.88 21.21
C LEU A 212 6.12 -10.38 20.72
N GLU A 213 6.51 -10.67 19.46
CA GLU A 213 7.71 -10.11 18.84
C GLU A 213 7.62 -8.59 18.68
N LEU A 214 6.49 -8.07 18.19
CA LEU A 214 6.26 -6.62 18.10
C LEU A 214 6.29 -5.95 19.48
N GLN A 215 5.83 -6.62 20.55
CA GLN A 215 5.98 -6.13 21.92
C GLN A 215 7.45 -6.15 22.39
N ARG A 216 8.18 -7.26 22.17
CA ARG A 216 9.62 -7.37 22.47
C ARG A 216 10.44 -6.29 21.75
N LEU A 217 10.13 -6.01 20.48
CA LEU A 217 10.77 -4.96 19.68
C LEU A 217 10.42 -3.54 20.17
N LYS A 218 9.20 -3.31 20.65
CA LYS A 218 8.81 -2.03 21.29
C LYS A 218 9.52 -1.82 22.61
N ILE A 219 9.72 -2.87 23.41
CA ILE A 219 10.48 -2.83 24.67
C ILE A 219 11.94 -2.52 24.37
N LYS A 220 12.61 -3.31 23.51
CA LYS A 220 14.00 -3.05 23.09
C LYS A 220 14.21 -1.61 22.63
N LYS A 221 13.40 -1.12 21.68
CA LYS A 221 13.49 0.27 21.18
C LYS A 221 13.28 1.32 22.26
N ARG A 222 12.50 1.04 23.31
CA ARG A 222 12.35 1.93 24.47
C ARG A 222 13.62 1.94 25.32
N ASP A 223 14.20 0.76 25.56
CA ASP A 223 15.41 0.60 26.37
C ASP A 223 16.63 1.20 25.64
N ASP A 224 16.75 0.99 24.32
CA ASP A 224 17.74 1.64 23.44
C ASP A 224 17.67 3.18 23.55
N ILE A 225 16.44 3.75 23.56
CA ILE A 225 16.21 5.20 23.71
C ILE A 225 16.57 5.69 25.11
N ILE A 226 16.32 4.89 26.16
CA ILE A 226 16.69 5.24 27.54
C ILE A 226 18.22 5.27 27.67
N GLN A 227 18.91 4.24 27.17
CA GLN A 227 20.39 4.18 27.16
C GLN A 227 20.98 5.39 26.42
N PHE A 228 20.50 5.70 25.22
CA PHE A 228 20.96 6.88 24.47
C PHE A 228 20.72 8.22 25.20
N ILE A 229 19.62 8.34 25.96
CA ILE A 229 19.36 9.52 26.80
C ILE A 229 20.33 9.58 28.00
N GLU A 230 20.72 8.43 28.56
CA GLU A 230 21.67 8.33 29.67
C GLU A 230 23.11 8.62 29.21
N GLU A 231 23.58 7.98 28.13
CA GLU A 231 24.85 8.31 27.46
C GLU A 231 24.97 9.80 27.13
N LYS A 232 23.90 10.40 26.60
CA LYS A 232 23.86 11.84 26.29
C LYS A 232 23.96 12.72 27.53
N ARG A 233 23.33 12.31 28.65
CA ARG A 233 23.43 13.03 29.94
C ARG A 233 24.83 12.92 30.53
N GLU A 234 25.46 11.74 30.47
CA GLU A 234 26.84 11.53 30.92
C GLU A 234 27.83 12.36 30.08
N TYR A 235 27.66 12.37 28.76
CA TYR A 235 28.46 13.21 27.87
C TYR A 235 28.29 14.71 28.16
N GLU A 236 27.06 15.18 28.36
CA GLU A 236 26.81 16.57 28.80
C GLU A 236 27.39 16.89 30.18
N ALA A 237 27.42 15.93 31.10
CA ALA A 237 28.06 16.09 32.41
C ALA A 237 29.59 16.18 32.28
N LEU A 238 30.21 15.31 31.47
CA LEU A 238 31.64 15.34 31.17
C LEU A 238 32.05 16.64 30.47
N GLN A 239 31.22 17.18 29.57
CA GLN A 239 31.45 18.51 28.99
C GLN A 239 31.38 19.62 30.05
N LYS A 240 30.40 19.59 30.96
CA LYS A 240 30.28 20.57 32.06
C LYS A 240 31.48 20.51 33.02
N VAL A 241 31.99 19.32 33.33
CA VAL A 241 33.21 19.15 34.15
C VAL A 241 34.42 19.77 33.45
N LYS A 242 34.66 19.47 32.17
CA LYS A 242 35.77 20.07 31.40
C LYS A 242 35.68 21.60 31.31
N LEU A 243 34.49 22.14 31.05
CA LEU A 243 34.27 23.59 31.05
C LEU A 243 34.54 24.21 32.43
N ASN A 244 34.21 23.52 33.52
CA ASN A 244 34.53 23.98 34.88
C ASN A 244 36.04 23.92 35.16
N GLU A 245 36.75 22.87 34.72
CA GLU A 245 38.21 22.79 34.81
C GLU A 245 38.90 23.91 34.03
N ASP A 246 38.45 24.21 32.81
CA ASP A 246 39.02 25.28 31.98
C ASP A 246 38.68 26.68 32.54
N ASN A 247 37.50 26.86 33.12
CA ASN A 247 37.17 28.07 33.88
C ASN A 247 38.06 28.23 35.12
N LEU A 248 38.35 27.15 35.86
CA LEU A 248 39.25 27.19 37.02
C LEU A 248 40.68 27.61 36.61
N LYS A 249 41.23 27.01 35.55
CA LYS A 249 42.53 27.41 34.98
C LYS A 249 42.54 28.89 34.57
N ALA A 250 41.44 29.39 34.00
CA ALA A 250 41.30 30.81 33.64
C ALA A 250 41.26 31.73 34.87
N PHE A 251 40.64 31.31 35.98
CA PHE A 251 40.67 32.04 37.25
C PHE A 251 42.05 32.00 37.92
N GLU A 252 42.77 30.87 37.86
CA GLU A 252 44.15 30.75 38.35
C GLU A 252 45.07 31.73 37.61
N ILE A 253 45.02 31.74 36.27
CA ILE A 253 45.77 32.68 35.43
C ILE A 253 45.42 34.13 35.78
N GLN A 254 44.13 34.49 35.90
CA GLN A 254 43.71 35.84 36.29
C GLN A 254 44.23 36.27 37.68
N LEU A 255 44.35 35.32 38.60
CA LEU A 255 44.83 35.55 39.97
C LEU A 255 46.36 35.67 40.04
N GLU A 256 47.09 35.00 39.15
CA GLU A 256 48.53 35.23 38.92
C GLU A 256 48.77 36.60 38.27
N ASP A 257 47.98 36.95 37.25
CA ASP A 257 48.02 38.24 36.58
C ASP A 257 47.73 39.40 37.56
N ALA A 258 46.79 39.21 38.49
CA ALA A 258 46.48 40.17 39.56
C ALA A 258 47.65 40.35 40.54
N LYS A 259 48.28 39.26 41.00
CA LYS A 259 49.48 39.32 41.87
C LYS A 259 50.62 40.07 41.18
N HIS A 260 50.90 39.76 39.91
CA HIS A 260 51.97 40.42 39.16
C HIS A 260 51.69 41.93 38.99
N ARG A 261 50.42 42.33 38.79
CA ARG A 261 50.03 43.76 38.77
C ARG A 261 50.24 44.42 40.13
N GLU A 262 49.84 43.79 41.23
CA GLU A 262 50.10 44.32 42.58
C GLU A 262 51.61 44.49 42.86
N GLU A 263 52.44 43.54 42.45
CA GLU A 263 53.91 43.62 42.61
C GLU A 263 54.51 44.78 41.81
N MET A 264 54.03 45.00 40.58
CA MET A 264 54.43 46.14 39.76
C MET A 264 53.95 47.49 40.33
N GLU A 265 52.78 47.53 40.98
CA GLU A 265 52.32 48.72 41.70
C GLU A 265 53.11 48.99 42.98
N LYS A 266 53.44 47.95 43.77
CA LYS A 266 54.33 48.05 44.94
C LYS A 266 55.70 48.58 44.53
N ALA A 267 56.29 48.05 43.45
CA ALA A 267 57.54 48.53 42.88
C ALA A 267 57.47 50.00 42.40
N ARG A 268 56.36 50.42 41.76
CA ARG A 268 56.11 51.84 41.41
C ARG A 268 56.04 52.74 42.64
N LEU A 269 55.32 52.34 43.68
CA LEU A 269 55.18 53.11 44.92
C LEU A 269 56.53 53.24 45.64
N GLU A 270 57.36 52.20 45.65
CA GLU A 270 58.73 52.27 46.15
C GLU A 270 59.61 53.23 45.33
N ALA A 271 59.52 53.20 43.99
CA ALA A 271 60.27 54.11 43.13
C ALA A 271 59.88 55.58 43.39
N ILE A 272 58.58 55.85 43.57
CA ILE A 272 58.06 57.18 43.93
C ILE A 272 58.59 57.62 45.30
N ARG A 273 58.58 56.74 46.32
CA ARG A 273 59.15 57.05 47.65
C ARG A 273 60.65 57.37 47.57
N LYS A 274 61.44 56.55 46.87
CA LYS A 274 62.88 56.77 46.66
C LYS A 274 63.14 58.09 45.92
N GLN A 275 62.31 58.45 44.93
CA GLN A 275 62.37 59.73 44.24
C GLN A 275 62.03 60.92 45.16
N GLN A 276 61.02 60.78 46.03
CA GLN A 276 60.65 61.81 47.02
C GLN A 276 61.78 62.03 48.04
N GLU A 277 62.41 60.95 48.54
CA GLU A 277 63.57 61.04 49.43
C GLU A 277 64.74 61.78 48.76
N ILE A 278 65.08 61.43 47.52
CA ILE A 278 66.14 62.10 46.75
C ILE A 278 65.81 63.58 46.56
N SER A 279 64.57 63.91 46.18
CA SER A 279 64.10 65.29 46.04
C SER A 279 64.22 66.08 47.35
N SER A 280 63.88 65.45 48.48
CA SER A 280 63.97 66.07 49.81
C SER A 280 65.42 66.33 50.24
N ARG A 281 66.33 65.39 49.97
CA ARG A 281 67.78 65.56 50.22
C ARG A 281 68.37 66.67 49.34
N ILE A 282 67.98 66.75 48.06
CA ILE A 282 68.39 67.83 47.15
C ILE A 282 67.87 69.18 47.67
N GLY A 283 66.60 69.27 48.08
CA GLY A 283 66.02 70.48 48.65
C GLY A 283 66.74 70.98 49.91
N GLN A 284 67.13 70.06 50.80
CA GLN A 284 67.95 70.37 51.98
C GLN A 284 69.34 70.90 51.59
N GLN A 285 70.02 70.25 50.64
CA GLN A 285 71.33 70.70 50.16
C GLN A 285 71.28 72.08 49.48
N VAL A 286 70.24 72.36 48.69
CA VAL A 286 70.03 73.69 48.08
C VAL A 286 69.81 74.75 49.17
N LEU A 287 68.97 74.48 50.17
CA LEU A 287 68.71 75.38 51.28
C LEU A 287 69.98 75.67 52.11
N GLU A 288 70.82 74.66 52.36
CA GLU A 288 72.12 74.84 53.00
C GLU A 288 73.06 75.73 52.16
N VAL A 289 73.14 75.50 50.85
CA VAL A 289 73.97 76.31 49.94
C VAL A 289 73.48 77.75 49.87
N GLU A 290 72.17 78.00 49.85
CA GLU A 290 71.60 79.34 49.91
C GLU A 290 71.89 80.04 51.24
N ASN A 291 71.71 79.35 52.37
CA ASN A 291 72.01 79.94 53.67
C ASN A 291 73.50 80.27 53.82
N ARG A 292 74.40 79.42 53.32
CA ARG A 292 75.85 79.68 53.26
C ARG A 292 76.21 80.85 52.32
N LYS A 293 75.44 81.09 51.25
CA LYS A 293 75.57 82.30 50.40
C LYS A 293 75.15 83.54 51.19
N ARG A 294 73.90 83.58 51.69
CA ARG A 294 73.35 84.70 52.48
C ARG A 294 74.26 85.10 53.65
N GLN A 295 74.87 84.13 54.34
CA GLN A 295 75.87 84.38 55.40
C GLN A 295 77.13 85.09 54.89
N ARG A 296 77.68 84.68 53.73
CA ARG A 296 78.84 85.34 53.10
C ARG A 296 78.48 86.74 52.60
N ASP A 297 77.31 86.88 51.98
CA ASP A 297 76.82 88.14 51.44
C ASP A 297 76.61 89.17 52.57
N ASN A 298 76.08 88.75 53.72
CA ASN A 298 75.99 89.57 54.92
C ASN A 298 77.38 90.01 55.45
N VAL A 299 78.34 89.08 55.57
CA VAL A 299 79.71 89.43 56.02
C VAL A 299 80.40 90.39 55.04
N LEU A 300 80.17 90.26 53.73
CA LEU A 300 80.65 91.20 52.72
C LEU A 300 80.02 92.60 52.90
N LEU A 301 78.73 92.67 53.21
CA LEU A 301 78.04 93.94 53.51
C LEU A 301 78.53 94.58 54.81
N ASP A 302 78.76 93.79 55.87
CA ASP A 302 79.31 94.27 57.15
C ASP A 302 80.73 94.83 56.99
N LEU A 303 81.59 94.14 56.25
CA LEU A 303 82.94 94.61 55.91
C LEU A 303 82.92 95.90 55.08
N LEU A 304 82.05 95.97 54.06
CA LEU A 304 81.85 97.16 53.24
C LEU A 304 81.32 98.34 54.07
N GLN A 305 80.43 98.10 55.03
CA GLN A 305 79.96 99.13 55.96
C GLN A 305 81.08 99.57 56.92
N ALA A 306 81.93 98.65 57.39
CA ALA A 306 83.10 98.96 58.21
C ALA A 306 84.13 99.80 57.44
N GLU A 307 84.39 99.50 56.17
CA GLU A 307 85.22 100.32 55.29
C GLU A 307 84.67 101.74 55.12
N TYR A 308 83.36 101.89 54.87
CA TYR A 308 82.75 103.22 54.76
C TYR A 308 82.81 104.01 56.07
N LYS A 309 82.64 103.35 57.22
CA LYS A 309 82.83 103.96 58.55
C LYS A 309 84.27 104.41 58.76
N ALA A 310 85.26 103.54 58.50
CA ALA A 310 86.68 103.88 58.62
C ALA A 310 87.09 105.07 57.72
N LYS A 311 86.65 105.06 56.46
CA LYS A 311 86.85 106.20 55.52
C LYS A 311 86.12 107.47 55.98
N GLY A 312 85.02 107.34 56.72
CA GLY A 312 84.33 108.44 57.40
C GLY A 312 85.15 109.01 58.57
N ASP A 313 85.65 108.15 59.46
CA ASP A 313 86.49 108.53 60.60
C ASP A 313 87.82 109.16 60.16
N GLU A 314 88.42 108.67 59.07
CA GLU A 314 89.61 109.27 58.46
C GLU A 314 89.34 110.69 57.94
N ARG A 315 88.23 110.88 57.21
CA ARG A 315 87.79 112.22 56.77
C ARG A 315 87.50 113.14 57.95
N TYR A 316 86.87 112.64 59.01
CA TYR A 316 86.58 113.43 60.21
C TYR A 316 87.88 113.82 60.95
N ARG A 317 88.87 112.92 61.05
CA ARG A 317 90.20 113.26 61.59
C ARG A 317 90.93 114.30 60.73
N GLN A 318 90.84 114.20 59.40
CA GLN A 318 91.40 115.19 58.48
C GLN A 318 90.72 116.56 58.63
N GLN A 319 89.38 116.59 58.74
CA GLN A 319 88.62 117.82 59.03
C GLN A 319 89.02 118.42 60.39
N LEU A 320 89.15 117.60 61.44
CA LEU A 320 89.56 118.08 62.77
C LEU A 320 91.01 118.63 62.75
N GLN A 321 91.90 118.03 61.95
CA GLN A 321 93.26 118.55 61.74
C GLN A 321 93.26 119.85 60.92
N GLN A 322 92.42 119.95 59.88
CA GLN A 322 92.22 121.18 59.11
C GLN A 322 91.68 122.30 60.01
N GLU A 323 90.63 122.04 60.79
CA GLU A 323 90.11 122.98 61.80
C GLU A 323 91.18 123.39 62.83
N GLN A 324 92.04 122.48 63.28
CA GLN A 324 93.13 122.83 64.20
C GLN A 324 94.20 123.71 63.53
N LEU A 325 94.56 123.42 62.27
CA LEU A 325 95.47 124.24 61.48
C LEU A 325 94.85 125.59 61.14
N GLU A 326 93.55 125.67 60.87
CA GLU A 326 92.81 126.91 60.65
C GLU A 326 92.68 127.72 61.94
N ARG A 327 92.41 127.10 63.09
CA ARG A 327 92.45 127.77 64.40
C ARG A 327 93.86 128.24 64.76
N GLN A 328 94.91 127.53 64.35
CA GLN A 328 96.31 127.98 64.50
C GLN A 328 96.64 129.13 63.55
N ARG A 329 96.23 129.05 62.28
CA ARG A 329 96.36 130.14 61.29
C ARG A 329 95.61 131.37 61.74
N ALA A 330 94.33 131.26 62.12
CA ALA A 330 93.53 132.34 62.66
C ALA A 330 94.11 132.93 63.96
N ARG A 331 94.78 132.13 64.81
CA ARG A 331 95.56 132.66 65.95
C ARG A 331 96.80 133.43 65.49
N GLN A 332 97.58 132.89 64.58
CA GLN A 332 98.75 133.56 64.00
C GLN A 332 98.35 134.80 63.18
N GLU A 333 97.19 134.80 62.55
CA GLU A 333 96.58 135.92 61.83
C GLU A 333 95.96 136.93 62.79
N LEU A 334 95.48 136.53 63.97
CA LEU A 334 95.10 137.46 65.04
C LEU A 334 96.31 138.01 65.80
N GLU A 335 97.42 137.28 65.89
CA GLU A 335 98.70 137.75 66.44
C GLU A 335 99.40 138.67 65.44
N ARG A 336 99.42 138.31 64.16
CA ARG A 336 99.80 139.21 63.06
C ARG A 336 98.85 140.39 63.00
N TYR A 337 97.53 140.23 63.09
CA TYR A 337 96.61 141.36 63.12
C TYR A 337 96.78 142.20 64.38
N ARG A 338 97.21 141.65 65.53
CA ARG A 338 97.60 142.46 66.71
C ARG A 338 98.90 143.22 66.47
N ALA A 339 99.92 142.58 65.88
CA ALA A 339 101.16 143.23 65.49
C ALA A 339 100.91 144.31 64.42
N GLU A 340 100.22 143.98 63.34
CA GLU A 340 99.72 144.86 62.30
C GLU A 340 98.66 145.85 62.80
N ALA A 341 97.97 145.66 63.93
CA ALA A 341 97.08 146.68 64.52
C ALA A 341 97.84 147.58 65.50
N TYR A 342 98.99 147.14 66.01
CA TYR A 342 99.97 147.99 66.67
C TYR A 342 100.71 148.82 65.61
N GLU A 343 101.16 148.18 64.54
CA GLU A 343 101.76 148.82 63.37
C GLU A 343 100.74 149.61 62.55
N ARG A 344 99.44 149.29 62.53
CA ARG A 344 98.35 150.16 62.02
C ARG A 344 97.77 151.07 63.09
N HIS A 345 98.19 151.02 64.35
CA HIS A 345 98.01 152.16 65.25
C HIS A 345 99.08 153.21 64.90
N LEU A 346 100.33 152.77 64.75
CA LEU A 346 101.45 153.55 64.19
C LEU A 346 101.20 154.00 62.73
N GLU A 347 100.56 153.17 61.90
CA GLU A 347 100.31 153.44 60.48
C GLU A 347 98.93 154.02 60.19
N ALA A 348 97.87 153.85 60.98
CA ALA A 348 96.69 154.72 60.82
C ALA A 348 96.99 156.15 61.30
N VAL A 349 97.96 156.33 62.21
CA VAL A 349 98.59 157.63 62.47
C VAL A 349 99.32 158.18 61.22
N ARG A 350 99.85 157.33 60.33
CA ARG A 350 100.55 157.74 59.08
C ARG A 350 99.69 157.74 57.80
N LYS A 351 98.64 156.90 57.78
CA LYS A 351 97.78 156.50 56.64
C LYS A 351 96.29 156.57 57.01
N LYS A 352 95.90 157.66 57.67
CA LYS A 352 94.65 158.36 57.29
C LYS A 352 94.77 158.87 55.83
N LYS A 353 95.00 157.97 54.85
CA LYS A 353 95.39 158.30 53.46
C LYS A 353 94.78 157.39 52.33
N GLU A 354 94.74 156.03 52.41
CA GLU A 354 94.29 155.06 51.33
C GLU A 354 93.58 153.77 51.89
N GLN A 355 92.71 152.89 51.30
CA GLN A 355 91.97 152.60 50.01
C GLN A 355 92.59 151.61 48.96
N ALA A 356 91.92 150.71 48.18
CA ALA A 356 90.63 149.89 48.19
C ALA A 356 90.53 148.94 46.90
N VAL A 357 89.60 147.99 46.54
CA VAL A 357 88.80 146.84 47.12
C VAL A 357 88.03 145.98 46.01
N ASP A 358 87.88 144.62 46.12
CA ASP A 358 86.88 143.62 45.51
C ASP A 358 86.74 143.31 43.95
N LYS A 359 86.07 142.25 43.35
CA LYS A 359 85.62 140.81 43.64
C LYS A 359 85.03 140.01 42.39
N ASP A 360 84.90 138.64 42.48
CA ASP A 360 83.88 137.62 41.98
C ASP A 360 83.42 137.47 40.46
N SER A 361 82.69 136.43 39.90
CA SER A 361 82.45 134.93 40.08
C SER A 361 81.57 134.27 38.90
N PHE A 362 80.90 133.08 39.06
CA PHE A 362 79.81 132.38 38.25
C PHE A 362 80.06 131.30 37.10
N SER A 363 79.12 130.32 36.83
CA SER A 363 78.91 129.43 35.60
C SER A 363 77.72 128.36 35.68
N ILE A 364 77.33 127.62 34.58
CA ILE A 364 76.06 126.78 34.28
C ILE A 364 76.33 125.73 33.08
N ASP A 365 75.61 124.67 32.54
CA ASP A 365 74.21 124.06 32.31
C ASP A 365 74.24 122.47 31.97
N ILE A 366 73.37 121.58 31.34
CA ILE A 366 71.99 121.45 30.66
C ILE A 366 71.40 119.95 30.55
N HIS A 367 70.58 119.52 29.52
CA HIS A 367 69.64 118.33 29.38
C HIS A 367 69.48 117.64 27.95
N ALA A 368 68.80 116.46 27.78
CA ALA A 368 68.23 115.87 26.48
C ALA A 368 67.31 114.58 26.60
N CYS A 369 66.37 114.23 25.64
CA CYS A 369 65.68 112.89 25.46
C CYS A 369 64.68 112.70 24.24
N GLY A 370 64.44 111.46 23.72
CA GLY A 370 63.16 110.99 23.05
C GLY A 370 63.23 110.08 21.78
N ASP A 371 62.50 108.92 21.68
CA ASP A 371 62.58 108.00 20.47
C ASP A 371 61.52 106.85 20.20
N ASN A 372 60.39 106.68 20.92
CA ASN A 372 59.80 105.32 21.14
C ASN A 372 58.67 104.74 20.24
N GLU A 373 58.01 105.47 19.32
CA GLU A 373 56.64 105.08 18.88
C GLU A 373 56.52 104.03 17.74
N MET A 374 57.53 103.84 16.88
CA MET A 374 57.36 103.12 15.60
C MET A 374 57.14 101.61 15.70
N LEU A 375 57.70 100.94 16.72
CA LEU A 375 57.72 99.47 16.83
C LEU A 375 56.33 98.84 16.99
N ILE A 376 55.42 99.51 17.70
CA ILE A 376 54.09 98.97 18.08
C ILE A 376 53.20 98.72 16.84
N ARG A 377 53.48 99.39 15.72
CA ARG A 377 52.63 99.37 14.51
C ARG A 377 52.87 98.18 13.58
N GLN A 378 54.03 97.51 13.67
CA GLN A 378 54.37 96.35 12.85
C GLN A 378 53.74 95.06 13.40
N GLN A 379 53.95 94.77 14.70
CA GLN A 379 53.48 93.56 15.38
C GLN A 379 51.97 93.29 15.21
N ARG A 380 51.15 94.36 15.14
CA ARG A 380 49.69 94.25 14.92
C ARG A 380 49.32 93.69 13.54
N LYS A 381 50.15 93.85 12.51
CA LYS A 381 49.88 93.29 11.16
C LYS A 381 50.17 91.79 11.11
N GLU A 382 51.29 91.37 11.69
CA GLU A 382 51.73 89.97 11.71
C GLU A 382 50.73 89.09 12.49
N HIS A 383 50.30 89.55 13.66
CA HIS A 383 49.25 88.89 14.44
C HIS A 383 47.91 88.81 13.68
N GLY A 384 47.57 89.81 12.86
CA GLY A 384 46.36 89.80 12.03
C GLY A 384 46.41 88.74 10.93
N ALA A 385 47.57 88.56 10.28
CA ALA A 385 47.77 87.54 9.25
C ALA A 385 47.67 86.12 9.83
N LEU A 386 48.28 85.87 10.99
CA LEU A 386 48.26 84.56 11.66
C LEU A 386 46.85 84.11 12.05
N LEU A 387 46.00 85.04 12.51
CA LEU A 387 44.60 84.71 12.83
C LEU A 387 43.80 84.29 11.60
N LEU A 388 44.03 84.91 10.44
CA LEU A 388 43.33 84.56 9.20
C LEU A 388 43.72 83.16 8.71
N SER A 389 45.02 82.81 8.69
CA SER A 389 45.46 81.47 8.29
C SER A 389 44.92 80.37 9.22
N MET A 390 44.82 80.64 10.53
CA MET A 390 44.20 79.69 11.48
C MET A 390 42.70 79.49 11.23
N ILE A 391 41.97 80.52 10.78
CA ILE A 391 40.55 80.43 10.42
C ILE A 391 40.38 79.64 9.10
N GLU A 392 41.22 79.89 8.10
CA GLU A 392 41.22 79.17 6.83
C GLU A 392 41.53 77.67 7.03
N GLU A 393 42.54 77.34 7.83
CA GLU A 393 42.81 75.95 8.24
C GLU A 393 41.63 75.29 8.95
N ASN A 394 40.95 76.00 9.86
CA ASN A 394 39.82 75.44 10.60
C ASN A 394 38.64 75.15 9.67
N ASN A 395 38.35 76.06 8.74
CA ASN A 395 37.32 75.88 7.71
C ASN A 395 37.66 74.72 6.76
N ARG A 396 38.92 74.60 6.35
CA ARG A 396 39.42 73.49 5.54
C ARG A 396 39.24 72.14 6.26
N LYS A 397 39.67 72.03 7.52
CA LYS A 397 39.54 70.81 8.33
C LYS A 397 38.05 70.39 8.52
N ARG A 398 37.13 71.36 8.63
CA ARG A 398 35.68 71.08 8.64
C ARG A 398 35.16 70.56 7.30
N ALA A 399 35.63 71.12 6.18
CA ALA A 399 35.25 70.67 4.84
C ALA A 399 35.78 69.25 4.52
N GLU A 400 37.02 68.96 4.92
CA GLU A 400 37.63 67.63 4.80
C GLU A 400 36.85 66.60 5.63
N ALA A 401 36.57 66.87 6.91
CA ALA A 401 35.74 65.99 7.75
C ALA A 401 34.30 65.83 7.23
N ALA A 402 33.69 66.87 6.62
CA ALA A 402 32.38 66.74 6.00
C ALA A 402 32.41 65.83 4.75
N ALA A 403 33.46 65.93 3.93
CA ALA A 403 33.66 65.08 2.77
C ALA A 403 33.88 63.60 3.16
N GLU A 404 34.68 63.33 4.20
CA GLU A 404 34.87 61.99 4.77
C GLU A 404 33.57 61.37 5.26
N ASN A 405 32.74 62.14 5.99
CA ASN A 405 31.42 61.69 6.43
C ASN A 405 30.49 61.36 5.25
N ILE A 406 30.47 62.20 4.21
CA ILE A 406 29.69 61.95 3.00
C ILE A 406 30.18 60.67 2.29
N GLN A 407 31.49 60.44 2.20
CA GLN A 407 32.06 59.21 1.64
C GLN A 407 31.67 57.98 2.48
N PHE A 408 31.72 58.07 3.81
CA PHE A 408 31.28 57.00 4.71
C PHE A 408 29.80 56.65 4.53
N PHE A 409 28.90 57.64 4.48
CA PHE A 409 27.48 57.40 4.24
C PHE A 409 27.22 56.81 2.85
N ASN A 410 27.94 57.25 1.81
CA ASN A 410 27.84 56.68 0.46
C ASN A 410 28.34 55.23 0.38
N LEU A 411 29.44 54.89 1.07
CA LEU A 411 29.95 53.52 1.17
C LEU A 411 28.98 52.63 1.94
N LYS A 412 28.46 53.12 3.07
CA LYS A 412 27.45 52.40 3.86
C LYS A 412 26.18 52.13 3.04
N ALA A 413 25.64 53.14 2.37
CA ALA A 413 24.46 53.01 1.51
C ALA A 413 24.66 51.96 0.39
N LYS A 414 25.85 51.90 -0.21
CA LYS A 414 26.20 50.82 -1.16
C LYS A 414 26.20 49.45 -0.50
N SER A 415 26.84 49.29 0.66
CA SER A 415 26.88 48.00 1.38
C SER A 415 25.51 47.53 1.87
N ASP A 416 24.64 48.45 2.29
CA ASP A 416 23.26 48.15 2.68
C ASP A 416 22.41 47.78 1.45
N ALA A 417 22.62 48.42 0.29
CA ALA A 417 21.97 48.06 -0.97
C ALA A 417 22.43 46.70 -1.53
N GLU A 418 23.74 46.39 -1.49
CA GLU A 418 24.26 45.06 -1.83
C GLU A 418 23.68 43.97 -0.92
N ARG A 419 23.53 44.27 0.37
CA ARG A 419 22.92 43.36 1.33
C ARG A 419 21.43 43.15 1.02
N GLN A 420 20.70 44.20 0.67
CA GLN A 420 19.29 44.10 0.25
C GLN A 420 19.16 43.25 -1.02
N ALA A 421 20.00 43.46 -2.04
CA ALA A 421 20.01 42.65 -3.25
C ALA A 421 20.22 41.15 -2.96
N ARG A 422 21.18 40.79 -2.11
CA ARG A 422 21.39 39.38 -1.70
C ARG A 422 20.20 38.79 -0.94
N ILE A 423 19.55 39.59 -0.09
CA ILE A 423 18.32 39.17 0.62
C ILE A 423 17.16 38.97 -0.38
N GLU A 424 17.05 39.80 -1.41
CA GLU A 424 16.05 39.63 -2.48
C GLU A 424 16.34 38.41 -3.37
N GLU A 425 17.61 38.15 -3.70
CA GLU A 425 18.04 36.93 -4.40
C GLU A 425 17.73 35.66 -3.59
N GLU A 426 18.07 35.62 -2.30
CA GLU A 426 17.73 34.49 -1.41
C GLU A 426 16.22 34.34 -1.24
N ARG A 427 15.47 35.45 -1.11
CA ARG A 427 14.00 35.45 -1.04
C ARG A 427 13.38 34.87 -2.32
N LEU A 428 13.83 35.29 -3.49
CA LEU A 428 13.36 34.75 -4.77
C LEU A 428 13.76 33.28 -4.94
N ARG A 429 14.96 32.88 -4.50
CA ARG A 429 15.41 31.48 -4.49
C ARG A 429 14.53 30.61 -3.61
N MET A 430 14.20 31.05 -2.39
CA MET A 430 13.28 30.34 -1.49
C MET A 430 11.86 30.25 -2.07
N LEU A 431 11.34 31.31 -2.70
CA LEU A 431 10.04 31.26 -3.37
C LEU A 431 10.05 30.30 -4.58
N SER A 432 11.16 30.24 -5.32
CA SER A 432 11.33 29.36 -6.50
C SER A 432 11.46 27.88 -6.17
N SER A 433 11.85 27.52 -4.94
CA SER A 433 11.93 26.11 -4.51
C SER A 433 10.56 25.53 -4.12
N VAL A 434 9.53 26.37 -4.02
CA VAL A 434 8.16 25.99 -3.69
C VAL A 434 7.30 25.95 -4.96
N PRO A 435 6.56 24.85 -5.23
CA PRO A 435 5.64 24.78 -6.37
C PRO A 435 4.65 25.96 -6.41
N THR A 436 4.45 26.53 -7.61
CA THR A 436 3.60 27.72 -7.83
C THR A 436 2.13 27.50 -7.45
N GLU A 437 1.70 26.24 -7.31
CA GLU A 437 0.39 25.87 -6.78
C GLU A 437 0.27 26.18 -5.28
N ILE A 438 1.32 25.92 -4.49
CA ILE A 438 1.35 26.21 -3.04
C ILE A 438 1.44 27.72 -2.80
N LEU A 439 2.17 28.45 -3.67
CA LEU A 439 2.28 29.91 -3.59
C LEU A 439 0.92 30.64 -3.66
N LYS A 440 -0.11 30.02 -4.27
CA LYS A 440 -1.48 30.56 -4.33
C LYS A 440 -2.19 30.62 -2.97
N TYR A 441 -1.76 29.81 -2.00
CA TYR A 441 -2.36 29.69 -0.67
C TYR A 441 -1.63 30.49 0.42
N LEU A 442 -0.55 31.21 0.06
CA LEU A 442 0.16 32.09 0.99
C LEU A 442 -0.68 33.33 1.36
N PRO A 443 -0.56 33.85 2.61
CA PRO A 443 -1.22 35.10 3.00
C PRO A 443 -0.86 36.26 2.06
N LYS A 444 -1.83 37.15 1.80
CA LYS A 444 -1.73 38.20 0.77
C LYS A 444 -0.55 39.17 0.97
N GLN A 445 0.00 39.25 2.17
CA GLN A 445 1.14 40.09 2.55
C GLN A 445 2.51 39.48 2.20
N VAL A 446 2.60 38.18 1.90
CA VAL A 446 3.89 37.47 1.69
C VAL A 446 4.47 37.70 0.29
N LEU A 447 3.60 37.80 -0.72
CA LEU A 447 3.96 38.00 -2.13
C LEU A 447 3.64 39.43 -2.58
N SER A 448 4.69 40.18 -2.93
CA SER A 448 4.61 41.51 -3.55
C SER A 448 4.01 41.41 -4.96
N GLU A 449 3.58 42.55 -5.51
CA GLU A 449 3.04 42.62 -6.87
C GLU A 449 4.09 42.30 -7.95
N SER A 450 5.38 42.49 -7.64
CA SER A 450 6.51 42.00 -8.43
C SER A 450 6.51 40.47 -8.51
N ASP A 451 6.48 39.82 -7.35
CA ASP A 451 6.67 38.37 -7.21
C ASP A 451 5.50 37.60 -7.81
N ARG A 452 4.27 38.13 -7.65
CA ARG A 452 3.06 37.57 -8.27
C ARG A 452 3.13 37.58 -9.80
N LYS A 453 3.74 38.62 -10.40
CA LYS A 453 4.01 38.65 -11.85
C LYS A 453 5.12 37.68 -12.23
N TYR A 454 6.21 37.63 -11.46
CA TYR A 454 7.36 36.76 -11.72
C TYR A 454 6.99 35.26 -11.68
N PHE A 455 6.20 34.83 -10.70
CA PHE A 455 5.75 33.45 -10.53
C PHE A 455 4.38 33.13 -11.15
N ASN A 456 3.80 34.05 -11.93
CA ASN A 456 2.46 33.93 -12.55
C ASN A 456 1.32 33.54 -11.59
N VAL A 457 1.36 34.07 -10.36
CA VAL A 457 0.33 33.84 -9.32
C VAL A 457 -0.79 34.86 -9.45
N GLN A 458 -1.97 34.41 -9.88
CA GLN A 458 -3.16 35.26 -10.04
C GLN A 458 -3.59 35.91 -8.71
N LYS A 459 -4.11 37.14 -8.76
CA LYS A 459 -4.65 37.83 -7.57
C LYS A 459 -5.98 37.20 -7.14
N GLN A 460 -5.98 36.58 -5.95
CA GLN A 460 -7.17 36.43 -5.10
C GLN A 460 -7.37 37.67 -4.22
#